data_AF-A3QWH0-F1
#
_entry.id   AF-A3QWH0-F1
#
_cell.length_a   1.000
_cell.length_b   1.000
_cell.length_c   1.000
_cell.angle_alpha   90.00
_cell.angle_beta   90.00
_cell.angle_gamma   90.00
#
_symmetry.space_group_name_H-M   'P 1'
#
loop_
_entity.id
_entity.type
_entity.pdbx_description
1 polymer ?
#
loop_
_entity_poly.entity_id
_entity_poly.type
_entity_poly.pdbx_seq_one_letter_code
_entity_poly.pdbx_strand_id
1 'polypeptide(L)' 'ILVKVCHPAMDLPFFKISAKHEKEEGGTEAFHLHEVYIDIYDAQVTLQKDHHVLINSKQ' A
#
# COMPACT_ATOMS: atom_id res chain seq x y z
N ILE A 1 5.28 -0.12 -6.80
CA ILE A 1 5.65 0.67 -5.58
C ILE A 1 5.36 2.12 -5.89
N LEU A 2 4.71 2.84 -4.98
CA LEU A 2 4.36 4.25 -5.15
C LEU A 2 5.33 5.16 -4.39
N VAL A 3 5.67 4.81 -3.16
CA VAL A 3 6.59 5.56 -2.30
C VAL A 3 7.51 4.59 -1.56
N LYS A 4 8.78 4.94 -1.39
CA LYS A 4 9.72 4.26 -0.49
C LYS A 4 10.80 5.22 -0.01
N VAL A 5 11.39 4.94 1.15
CA VAL A 5 12.64 5.58 1.57
C VAL A 5 13.78 5.10 0.66
N CYS A 6 14.48 6.02 0.00
CA CYS A 6 15.58 5.71 -0.93
C CYS A 6 16.97 5.78 -0.29
N HIS A 7 17.09 6.43 0.87
CA HIS A 7 18.33 6.55 1.63
C HIS A 7 18.05 6.27 3.10
N PRO A 8 17.94 4.99 3.50
CA PRO A 8 17.76 4.64 4.90
C PRO A 8 19.07 4.91 5.66
N ALA A 9 19.27 6.17 6.06
CA ALA A 9 20.20 6.48 7.16
C ALA A 9 19.59 5.95 8.46
N MET A 10 20.42 5.69 9.47
CA MET A 10 20.03 4.97 10.70
C MET A 10 18.84 5.57 11.45
N ASP A 11 18.49 6.84 11.21
CA ASP A 11 17.42 7.55 11.91
C ASP A 11 16.09 7.65 11.12
N LEU A 12 16.06 7.19 9.86
CA LEU A 12 14.82 7.20 9.07
C LEU A 12 14.10 5.86 9.19
N PRO A 13 12.81 5.85 9.56
CA PRO A 13 12.07 4.61 9.71
C PRO A 13 11.86 3.92 8.38
N PHE A 14 11.75 2.58 8.42
CA PHE A 14 11.28 1.84 7.27
C PHE A 14 9.87 2.33 6.91
N PHE A 15 9.73 2.86 5.70
CA PHE A 15 8.46 3.34 5.17
C PHE A 15 8.34 3.02 3.68
N LYS A 16 7.24 2.37 3.31
CA LYS A 16 6.94 2.01 1.92
C LYS A 16 5.43 2.02 1.69
N ILE A 17 5.02 2.66 0.59
CA ILE A 17 3.65 2.57 0.08
C ILE A 17 3.68 1.82 -1.24
N SER A 18 2.91 0.75 -1.32
CA SER A 18 2.63 0.01 -2.55
C SER A 18 1.13 -0.11 -2.75
N ALA A 19 0.70 -0.33 -3.98
CA ALA A 19 -0.69 -0.58 -4.27
C ALA A 19 -0.82 -1.72 -5.27
N LYS A 20 -1.90 -2.48 -5.13
CA LYS A 20 -2.33 -3.52 -6.05
C LYS A 20 -3.42 -2.93 -6.92
N HIS A 21 -3.24 -3.00 -8.24
CA HIS A 21 -4.29 -2.62 -9.18
C HIS A 21 -5.31 -3.76 -9.33
N GLU A 22 -6.51 -3.40 -9.78
CA GLU A 22 -7.48 -4.38 -10.24
C GLU A 22 -7.04 -4.99 -11.56
N LYS A 23 -7.20 -6.31 -11.69
CA LYS A 23 -7.02 -6.97 -12.97
C LYS A 23 -8.27 -6.67 -13.80
N GLU A 24 -8.16 -5.73 -14.71
CA GLU A 24 -9.27 -5.35 -15.55
C GLU A 24 -9.45 -6.39 -16.67
N GLU A 25 -10.56 -7.12 -16.66
CA GLU A 25 -11.02 -7.85 -17.83
C GLU A 25 -11.82 -6.88 -18.70
N GLY A 26 -11.20 -6.34 -19.75
CA GLY A 26 -11.95 -5.64 -20.81
C GLY A 26 -11.68 -4.15 -21.03
N GLY A 27 -10.59 -3.59 -20.50
CA GLY A 27 -9.96 -2.39 -21.07
C GLY A 27 -10.64 -1.06 -20.76
N THR A 28 -10.07 -0.36 -19.79
CA THR A 28 -10.07 1.09 -19.66
C THR A 28 -8.70 1.50 -19.14
N GLU A 29 -8.04 2.49 -19.74
CA GLU A 29 -6.67 2.92 -19.37
C GLU A 29 -6.56 3.59 -17.97
N ALA A 30 -7.48 3.31 -17.05
CA ALA A 30 -7.52 3.88 -15.72
C ALA A 30 -6.89 2.91 -14.70
N PHE A 31 -5.90 3.39 -13.95
CA PHE A 31 -5.27 2.64 -12.86
C PHE A 31 -6.22 2.57 -11.65
N HIS A 32 -7.08 1.56 -11.60
CA HIS A 32 -7.95 1.32 -10.44
C HIS A 32 -7.19 0.59 -9.33
N LEU A 33 -7.07 1.24 -8.17
CA LEU A 33 -6.44 0.64 -6.98
C LEU A 33 -7.44 -0.26 -6.25
N HIS A 34 -7.04 -1.52 -6.05
CA HIS A 34 -7.78 -2.50 -5.27
C HIS A 34 -7.41 -2.41 -3.78
N GLU A 35 -6.11 -2.37 -3.50
CA GLU A 35 -5.55 -2.34 -2.14
C GLU A 35 -4.33 -1.41 -2.12
N VAL A 36 -4.20 -0.63 -1.04
CA VAL A 36 -3.00 0.13 -0.72
C VAL A 36 -2.37 -0.46 0.53
N TYR A 37 -1.08 -0.76 0.46
CA TYR A 37 -0.30 -1.29 1.58
C TYR A 37 0.70 -0.23 2.03
N ILE A 38 0.67 0.08 3.31
CA ILE A 38 1.55 1.02 3.99
C ILE A 38 2.34 0.20 5.01
N ASP A 39 3.62 -0.04 4.71
CA ASP A 39 4.54 -0.64 5.67
C ASP A 39 5.25 0.48 6.42
N ILE A 40 5.11 0.51 7.73
CA ILE A 40 5.69 1.52 8.62
C ILE A 40 6.22 0.87 9.89
N TYR A 41 7.53 0.96 10.13
CA TYR A 41 8.21 0.22 11.20
C TYR A 41 7.87 -1.29 11.17
N ASP A 42 7.25 -1.80 12.24
CA ASP A 42 6.81 -3.17 12.46
C ASP A 42 5.31 -3.37 12.17
N ALA A 43 4.64 -2.35 11.65
CA ALA A 43 3.22 -2.39 11.31
C ALA A 43 3.00 -2.37 9.79
N GLN A 44 1.96 -3.09 9.37
CA GLN A 44 1.41 -3.02 8.03
C GLN A 44 -0.04 -2.55 8.11
N VAL A 45 -0.35 -1.44 7.44
CA VAL A 45 -1.71 -0.96 7.24
C VAL A 45 -2.14 -1.28 5.81
N THR A 46 -3.26 -1.98 5.67
CA THR A 46 -3.89 -2.24 4.37
C THR A 46 -5.18 -1.44 4.29
N LEU A 47 -5.26 -0.55 3.30
CA LEU A 47 -6.46 0.17 2.95
C LEU A 47 -7.12 -0.56 1.78
N GLN A 48 -8.36 -0.99 1.98
CA GLN A 48 -9.18 -1.65 0.97
C GLN A 48 -10.33 -0.72 0.58
N LYS A 49 -11.09 -1.13 -0.44
CA LYS A 49 -12.33 -0.45 -0.84
C LYS A 49 -13.33 -0.39 0.32
N ASP A 50 -14.32 0.48 0.17
CA ASP A 50 -15.42 0.66 1.14
C ASP A 50 -14.94 1.04 2.55
N HIS A 51 -13.81 1.76 2.63
CA HIS A 51 -13.19 2.23 3.87
C HIS A 51 -12.76 1.12 4.83
N HIS A 52 -12.58 -0.12 4.33
CA HIS A 52 -12.10 -1.21 5.17
C HIS A 52 -10.58 -1.09 5.40
N VAL A 53 -10.18 -1.12 6.66
CA VAL A 53 -8.78 -0.94 7.09
C VAL A 53 -8.36 -2.15 7.89
N LEU A 54 -7.19 -2.69 7.56
CA LEU A 54 -6.54 -3.75 8.32
C LEU A 54 -5.21 -3.23 8.88
N ILE A 55 -4.96 -3.47 10.15
CA ILE A 55 -3.66 -3.27 10.81
C ILE A 55 -3.12 -4.65 11.17
N ASN A 56 -1.96 -5.01 10.60
CA ASN A 56 -1.33 -6.32 10.80
C ASN A 56 -2.31 -7.48 10.53
N SER A 57 -3.06 -7.37 9.42
CA SER A 57 -4.10 -8.32 8.99
C SER A 57 -5.29 -8.46 9.94
N LYS A 58 -5.50 -7.50 10.85
CA LYS A 58 -6.66 -7.44 11.77
C LYS A 58 -7.43 -6.15 11.53
N GLN A 59 -8.75 -6.21 11.61
CA GLN A 59 -9.63 -5.04 11.52
C GLN A 59 -9.75 -4.33 12.88
#